data_AF-A0A496U2W9-F1
#
_entry.id   AF-A0A496U2W9-F1
#
_cell.length_a   1.000
_cell.length_b   1.000
_cell.length_c   1.000
_cell.angle_alpha   90.00
_cell.angle_beta   90.00
_cell.angle_gamma   90.00
#
_symmetry.space_group_name_H-M   'P 1'
#
loop_
_entity.id
_entity.type
_entity.pdbx_description
1 polymer ?
#
loop_
_entity_poly.entity_id
_entity_poly.type
_entity_poly.pdbx_seq_one_letter_code
_entity_poly.pdbx_strand_id
1 'polypeptide(L)'
;IGVIAEFPVVKNLLKKIGVDFIVIKSRDKKDLGSPWREMTREEKKIIKSLIDETYKNFLKIVSESRNIPMDSLYKIADGRIFSGRQALKYGLVDTLGTIDTAIEILKQKAKIKGKPVLVEPRKRFSLLSLITGEETKISDIKLDYRMVLP
;
A
#
# COMPACT_ATOMS: atom_id res chain seq x y z
N ILE A 1 -1.49 -11.43 0.20
CA ILE A 1 -1.00 -10.71 -1.01
C ILE A 1 -2.12 -10.76 -2.03
N GLY A 2 -2.60 -9.61 -2.49
CA GLY A 2 -3.73 -9.52 -3.43
C GLY A 2 -3.98 -8.07 -3.84
N VAL A 3 -4.73 -7.86 -4.91
CA VAL A 3 -5.11 -6.54 -5.42
C VAL A 3 -6.61 -6.54 -5.67
N ILE A 4 -7.29 -5.53 -5.15
CA ILE A 4 -8.74 -5.33 -5.34
C ILE A 4 -8.99 -3.91 -5.82
N ALA A 5 -10.10 -3.73 -6.55
CA ALA A 5 -10.64 -2.42 -6.87
C ALA A 5 -12.16 -2.48 -6.67
N GLU A 6 -12.71 -1.49 -5.99
CA GLU A 6 -14.13 -1.43 -5.64
C GLU A 6 -14.76 -0.19 -6.26
N PHE A 7 -15.95 -0.37 -6.81
CA PHE A 7 -16.72 0.69 -7.47
C PHE A 7 -18.17 0.60 -7.01
N PRO A 8 -18.57 1.40 -6.01
CA PRO A 8 -19.94 1.38 -5.51
C PRO A 8 -20.90 1.93 -6.58
N VAL A 9 -22.03 1.26 -6.78
CA VAL A 9 -23.09 1.71 -7.70
C VAL A 9 -24.30 2.16 -6.89
N VAL A 10 -24.63 3.45 -6.98
CA VAL A 10 -25.74 4.08 -6.24
C VAL A 10 -26.92 4.48 -7.12
N LYS A 11 -26.91 4.08 -8.41
CA LYS A 11 -27.97 4.34 -9.40
C LYS A 11 -29.39 4.18 -8.83
N ASN A 12 -29.64 3.07 -8.16
CA ASN A 12 -30.98 2.74 -7.64
C ASN A 12 -31.38 3.60 -6.44
N LEU A 13 -30.41 4.04 -5.63
CA LEU A 13 -30.66 4.96 -4.51
C LEU A 13 -31.07 6.33 -5.05
N LEU A 14 -30.31 6.85 -6.02
CA LEU A 14 -30.58 8.15 -6.62
C LEU A 14 -31.91 8.22 -7.34
N LYS A 15 -32.26 7.14 -8.07
CA LYS A 15 -33.56 7.01 -8.70
C LYS A 15 -34.72 7.11 -7.70
N LYS A 16 -34.56 6.59 -6.48
CA LYS A 16 -35.60 6.66 -5.43
C LYS A 16 -35.81 8.08 -4.89
N ILE A 17 -34.77 8.89 -4.85
CA ILE A 17 -34.84 10.29 -4.39
C ILE A 17 -35.09 11.29 -5.54
N GLY A 18 -35.41 10.77 -6.74
CA GLY A 18 -35.74 11.61 -7.90
C GLY A 18 -34.55 12.35 -8.51
N VAL A 19 -33.32 11.86 -8.29
CA VAL A 19 -32.10 12.48 -8.84
C VAL A 19 -31.60 11.68 -10.03
N ASP A 20 -31.52 12.33 -11.19
CA ASP A 20 -30.92 11.80 -12.41
C ASP A 20 -29.54 12.41 -12.67
N PHE A 21 -28.60 11.57 -13.09
CA PHE A 21 -27.26 12.00 -13.50
C PHE A 21 -27.13 11.90 -15.03
N ILE A 22 -27.06 13.05 -15.69
CA ILE A 22 -26.80 13.14 -17.13
C ILE A 22 -25.29 13.28 -17.33
N VAL A 23 -24.67 12.30 -18.00
CA VAL A 23 -23.22 12.29 -18.25
C VAL A 23 -22.95 12.58 -19.72
N ILE A 24 -22.36 13.74 -20.01
CA ILE A 24 -21.85 14.10 -21.34
C ILE A 24 -20.34 13.85 -21.34
N LYS A 25 -19.87 13.01 -22.26
CA LYS A 25 -18.47 12.56 -22.29
C LYS A 25 -17.93 12.58 -23.71
N SER A 26 -16.64 12.89 -23.85
CA SER A 26 -16.02 12.95 -25.17
C SER A 26 -15.70 11.59 -25.80
N ARG A 27 -15.62 10.51 -24.99
CA ARG A 27 -15.50 9.12 -25.44
C ARG A 27 -16.11 8.17 -24.42
N ASP A 28 -16.46 6.97 -24.88
CA ASP A 28 -17.26 5.98 -24.13
C ASP A 28 -16.69 5.57 -22.78
N LYS A 29 -15.36 5.47 -22.65
CA LYS A 29 -14.70 4.95 -21.45
C LYS A 29 -14.31 6.03 -20.43
N LYS A 30 -14.66 7.30 -20.65
CA LYS A 30 -14.29 8.41 -19.77
C LYS A 30 -15.04 8.46 -18.43
N ASP A 31 -16.08 7.65 -18.29
CA ASP A 31 -16.86 7.47 -17.08
C ASP A 31 -16.75 6.01 -16.57
N LEU A 32 -15.65 5.33 -16.90
CA LEU A 32 -15.34 4.02 -16.35
C LEU A 32 -15.28 4.12 -14.82
N GLY A 33 -15.95 3.21 -14.12
CA GLY A 33 -16.04 3.24 -12.66
C GLY A 33 -17.06 4.25 -12.11
N SER A 34 -17.89 4.84 -12.98
CA SER A 34 -18.97 5.75 -12.56
C SER A 34 -19.92 5.07 -11.55
N PRO A 35 -20.26 5.75 -10.43
CA PRO A 35 -21.18 5.20 -9.44
C PRO A 35 -22.65 5.33 -9.87
N TRP A 36 -22.92 6.03 -10.97
CA TRP A 36 -24.26 6.33 -11.46
C TRP A 36 -24.82 5.25 -12.40
N ARG A 37 -23.97 4.32 -12.87
CA ARG A 37 -24.36 3.24 -13.78
C ARG A 37 -23.54 1.98 -13.53
N GLU A 38 -24.04 0.86 -14.05
CA GLU A 38 -23.25 -0.36 -14.06
C GLU A 38 -22.15 -0.30 -15.12
N MET A 39 -21.02 -0.96 -14.82
CA MET A 39 -19.95 -1.15 -15.78
C MET A 39 -20.31 -2.21 -16.83
N THR A 40 -19.98 -1.91 -18.08
CA THR A 40 -20.06 -2.84 -19.21
C THR A 40 -19.05 -3.99 -19.06
N ARG A 41 -19.24 -5.07 -19.84
CA ARG A 41 -18.31 -6.22 -19.82
C ARG A 41 -16.91 -5.80 -20.25
N GLU A 42 -16.80 -4.89 -21.21
CA GLU A 42 -15.56 -4.36 -21.74
C GLU A 42 -14.84 -3.50 -20.70
N GLU A 43 -15.56 -2.67 -19.96
CA GLU A 43 -14.98 -1.88 -18.85
C GLU A 43 -14.47 -2.77 -17.71
N LYS A 44 -15.22 -3.81 -17.36
CA LYS A 44 -14.79 -4.82 -16.38
C LYS A 44 -13.50 -5.51 -16.83
N LYS A 45 -13.36 -5.83 -18.13
CA LYS A 45 -12.13 -6.42 -18.68
C LYS A 45 -10.93 -5.48 -18.57
N ILE A 46 -11.10 -4.18 -18.84
CA ILE A 46 -10.03 -3.17 -18.71
C ILE A 46 -9.56 -3.07 -17.25
N ILE A 47 -10.48 -2.98 -16.30
CA ILE A 47 -10.11 -2.97 -14.88
C ILE A 47 -9.46 -4.28 -14.47
N LYS A 48 -9.99 -5.41 -14.93
CA LYS A 48 -9.42 -6.72 -14.62
C LYS A 48 -7.98 -6.85 -15.12
N SER A 49 -7.66 -6.38 -16.32
CA SER A 49 -6.28 -6.41 -16.82
C SER A 49 -5.33 -5.56 -15.98
N LEU A 50 -5.78 -4.39 -15.53
CA LEU A 50 -4.98 -3.54 -14.63
C LEU A 50 -4.74 -4.20 -13.27
N ILE A 51 -5.76 -4.85 -12.71
CA ILE A 51 -5.65 -5.61 -11.46
C ILE A 51 -4.65 -6.76 -11.64
N ASP A 52 -4.75 -7.51 -12.73
CA ASP A 52 -3.90 -8.67 -12.99
C ASP A 52 -2.43 -8.26 -13.21
N GLU A 53 -2.19 -7.14 -13.91
CA GLU A 53 -0.86 -6.56 -14.08
C GLU A 53 -0.27 -6.12 -12.73
N THR A 54 -1.04 -5.37 -11.94
CA THR A 54 -0.61 -4.90 -10.61
C THR A 54 -0.32 -6.09 -9.69
N TYR A 55 -1.16 -7.11 -9.72
CA TYR A 55 -0.96 -8.34 -8.95
C TYR A 55 0.33 -9.06 -9.33
N LYS A 56 0.59 -9.24 -10.64
CA LYS A 56 1.85 -9.83 -11.14
C LYS A 56 3.07 -9.02 -10.70
N ASN A 57 3.00 -7.69 -10.77
CA ASN A 57 4.09 -6.81 -10.33
C ASN A 57 4.35 -6.95 -8.82
N PHE A 58 3.30 -7.03 -8.00
CA PHE A 58 3.45 -7.28 -6.57
C PHE A 58 4.14 -8.63 -6.32
N LEU A 59 3.69 -9.71 -6.98
CA LEU A 59 4.32 -11.02 -6.85
C LEU A 59 5.81 -11.00 -7.25
N LYS A 60 6.14 -10.32 -8.34
CA LYS A 60 7.52 -10.17 -8.80
C LYS A 60 8.39 -9.50 -7.75
N ILE A 61 7.95 -8.38 -7.19
CA ILE A 61 8.68 -7.67 -6.13
C ILE A 61 8.93 -8.57 -4.92
N VAL A 62 7.90 -9.30 -4.48
CA VAL A 62 8.02 -10.22 -3.33
C VAL A 62 8.95 -11.39 -3.66
N SER A 63 8.83 -11.97 -4.85
CA SER A 63 9.69 -13.06 -5.32
C SER A 63 11.17 -12.64 -5.30
N GLU A 64 11.48 -11.48 -5.88
CA GLU A 64 12.84 -10.94 -5.95
C GLU A 64 13.37 -10.59 -4.56
N SER A 65 12.56 -9.94 -3.72
CA SER A 65 12.98 -9.48 -2.38
C SER A 65 13.15 -10.61 -1.38
N ARG A 66 12.39 -11.70 -1.53
CA ARG A 66 12.38 -12.84 -0.58
C ARG A 66 13.08 -14.07 -1.13
N ASN A 67 13.55 -14.03 -2.38
CA ASN A 67 14.11 -15.16 -3.09
C ASN A 67 13.17 -16.39 -3.08
N ILE A 68 11.86 -16.15 -3.24
CA ILE A 68 10.83 -17.19 -3.29
C ILE A 68 10.45 -17.42 -4.76
N PRO A 69 10.48 -18.66 -5.28
CA PRO A 69 10.03 -18.95 -6.63
C PRO A 69 8.59 -18.50 -6.88
N MET A 70 8.31 -17.89 -8.04
CA MET A 70 6.98 -17.40 -8.41
C MET A 70 5.90 -18.48 -8.26
N ASP A 71 6.16 -19.72 -8.69
CA ASP A 71 5.21 -20.84 -8.59
C ASP A 71 4.82 -21.18 -7.14
N SER A 72 5.77 -21.06 -6.21
CA SER A 72 5.49 -21.24 -4.78
C SER A 72 4.68 -20.07 -4.24
N LEU A 73 5.00 -18.85 -4.68
CA LEU A 73 4.30 -17.64 -4.24
C LEU A 73 2.84 -17.62 -4.73
N TYR A 74 2.56 -18.05 -5.96
CA TYR A 74 1.20 -18.18 -6.50
C TYR A 74 0.30 -19.08 -5.64
N LYS A 75 0.84 -20.12 -5.00
CA LYS A 75 0.07 -21.03 -4.13
C LYS A 75 -0.37 -20.38 -2.81
N ILE A 76 0.28 -19.29 -2.40
CA ILE A 76 0.02 -18.62 -1.13
C ILE A 76 -0.51 -17.19 -1.28
N ALA A 77 -0.47 -16.61 -2.48
CA ALA A 77 -0.86 -15.24 -2.75
C ALA A 77 -2.32 -15.10 -3.23
N ASP A 78 -3.26 -15.75 -2.55
CA ASP A 78 -4.69 -15.75 -2.85
C ASP A 78 -5.48 -14.60 -2.18
N GLY A 79 -4.79 -13.60 -1.64
CA GLY A 79 -5.40 -12.48 -0.92
C GLY A 79 -5.64 -12.72 0.57
N ARG A 80 -5.45 -13.94 1.10
CA ARG A 80 -5.66 -14.20 2.54
C ARG A 80 -4.62 -13.53 3.45
N ILE A 81 -5.00 -13.40 4.72
CA ILE A 81 -4.15 -12.90 5.78
C ILE A 81 -3.36 -14.07 6.39
N PHE A 82 -2.11 -13.82 6.76
CA PHE A 82 -1.25 -14.78 7.47
C PHE A 82 -0.92 -14.27 8.87
N SER A 83 -0.91 -15.18 9.85
CA SER A 83 -0.26 -14.90 11.13
C SER A 83 1.26 -14.77 10.95
N GLY A 84 1.95 -14.11 11.88
CA GLY A 84 3.41 -14.00 11.84
C GLY A 84 4.10 -15.37 11.70
N ARG A 85 3.64 -16.40 12.43
CA ARG A 85 4.19 -17.76 12.35
C ARG A 85 4.04 -18.37 10.95
N GLN A 86 2.89 -18.17 10.30
CA GLN A 86 2.68 -18.62 8.92
C GLN A 86 3.56 -17.84 7.95
N ALA A 87 3.66 -16.52 8.12
CA ALA A 87 4.53 -15.68 7.31
C ALA A 87 6.00 -16.11 7.40
N LEU A 88 6.48 -16.45 8.61
CA LEU A 88 7.83 -16.98 8.80
C LEU A 88 8.01 -18.32 8.09
N LYS A 89 7.05 -19.25 8.26
CA LYS A 89 7.07 -20.57 7.60
C LYS A 89 7.12 -20.46 6.07
N TYR A 90 6.43 -19.48 5.50
CA TYR A 90 6.42 -19.23 4.05
C TYR A 90 7.57 -18.33 3.57
N GLY A 91 8.48 -17.93 4.46
CA GLY A 91 9.60 -17.05 4.12
C GLY A 91 9.18 -15.62 3.79
N LEU A 92 7.98 -15.19 4.13
CA LEU A 92 7.50 -13.82 3.91
C LEU A 92 8.08 -12.81 4.91
N VAL A 93 8.55 -13.29 6.08
CA VAL A 93 9.27 -12.49 7.08
C VAL A 93 10.52 -13.26 7.54
N ASP A 94 11.49 -12.54 8.10
CA ASP A 94 12.77 -13.12 8.54
C ASP A 94 12.77 -13.60 9.99
N THR A 95 12.01 -12.95 10.86
CA THR A 95 12.08 -13.19 12.31
C THR A 95 10.75 -12.85 12.99
N LEU A 96 10.41 -13.61 14.02
CA LEU A 96 9.30 -13.28 14.94
C LEU A 96 9.86 -12.57 16.16
N GLY A 97 9.24 -11.45 16.53
CA GLY A 97 9.68 -10.69 17.68
C GLY A 97 8.86 -9.41 17.86
N THR A 98 9.28 -8.60 18.82
CA THR A 98 8.73 -7.28 19.09
C THR A 98 9.61 -6.21 18.45
N ILE A 99 9.27 -4.94 18.69
CA ILE A 99 10.12 -3.81 18.31
C ILE A 99 11.52 -3.91 18.92
N ASP A 100 11.65 -4.41 20.15
CA ASP A 100 12.95 -4.62 20.80
C ASP A 100 13.83 -5.60 20.04
N THR A 101 13.22 -6.67 19.50
CA THR A 101 13.91 -7.63 18.63
C THR A 101 14.42 -6.96 17.36
N ALA A 102 13.61 -6.10 16.74
CA ALA A 102 14.03 -5.35 15.55
C ALA A 102 15.18 -4.39 15.84
N ILE A 103 15.15 -3.70 16.99
CA ILE A 103 16.20 -2.78 17.43
C ILE A 103 17.53 -3.51 17.64
N GLU A 104 17.49 -4.67 18.30
CA GLU A 104 18.70 -5.44 18.54
C GLU A 104 19.31 -5.98 17.24
N ILE A 105 18.47 -6.48 16.31
CA ILE A 105 18.92 -6.89 14.97
C ILE A 105 19.54 -5.69 14.22
N LEU A 106 18.92 -4.52 14.28
CA LEU A 106 19.42 -3.32 13.61
C LEU A 106 20.75 -2.86 14.22
N LYS A 107 20.85 -2.84 15.55
CA LYS A 107 22.08 -2.51 16.27
C LYS A 107 23.23 -3.40 15.85
N GLN A 108 22.99 -4.71 15.75
CA GLN A 108 23.99 -5.69 15.28
C GLN A 108 24.38 -5.43 13.83
N LYS A 109 23.42 -5.22 12.92
CA LYS A 109 23.67 -4.92 11.50
C LYS A 109 24.43 -3.60 11.29
N ALA A 110 24.09 -2.58 12.07
CA ALA A 110 24.70 -1.25 12.02
C ALA A 110 26.01 -1.15 12.83
N LYS A 111 26.41 -2.21 13.52
CA LYS A 111 27.62 -2.27 14.37
C LYS A 111 27.66 -1.17 15.46
N ILE A 112 26.51 -0.78 15.99
CA ILE A 112 26.40 0.24 17.03
C ILE A 112 26.78 -0.35 18.39
N LYS A 113 27.69 0.31 19.10
CA LYS A 113 28.04 -0.02 20.49
C LYS A 113 27.16 0.77 21.45
N GLY A 114 26.69 0.14 22.53
CA GLY A 114 25.84 0.77 23.54
C GLY A 114 24.34 0.71 23.24
N LYS A 115 23.55 1.58 23.88
CA LYS A 115 22.09 1.64 23.70
C LYS A 115 21.77 2.54 22.50
N PRO A 116 21.11 2.03 21.45
CA PRO A 116 20.75 2.86 20.30
C PRO A 116 19.71 3.90 20.73
N VAL A 117 19.94 5.15 20.29
CA VAL A 117 18.96 6.23 20.46
C VAL A 117 17.99 6.17 19.28
N LEU A 118 16.72 5.92 19.56
CA LEU A 118 15.67 5.99 18.56
C LEU A 118 15.31 7.45 18.31
N VAL A 119 15.48 7.89 17.07
CA VAL A 119 15.05 9.22 16.64
C VAL A 119 13.71 9.05 15.94
N GLU A 120 12.63 9.50 16.58
CA GLU A 120 11.36 9.64 15.89
C GLU A 120 11.42 10.88 14.98
N PRO A 121 11.03 10.76 13.70
CA PRO A 121 10.96 11.92 12.84
C PRO A 121 9.99 12.95 13.44
N ARG A 122 10.50 14.12 13.84
CA ARG A 122 9.65 15.23 14.28
C ARG A 122 8.73 15.61 13.12
N LYS A 123 7.43 15.32 13.24
CA LYS A 123 6.42 15.95 12.39
C LYS A 123 6.47 17.45 12.65
N ARG A 124 7.09 18.22 11.75
CA ARG A 124 7.01 19.68 11.82
C ARG A 124 5.58 20.07 11.51
N PHE A 125 4.85 20.52 12.52
CA PHE A 125 3.57 21.15 12.31
C PHE A 125 3.82 22.48 11.60
N SER A 126 3.53 22.55 10.30
CA SER A 126 3.58 23.80 9.54
C SER A 126 2.15 24.31 9.38
N LEU A 127 1.90 25.54 9.81
CA LEU A 127 0.60 26.19 9.55
C LEU A 127 0.37 26.34 8.04
N LEU A 128 1.45 26.47 7.26
CA LEU A 128 1.39 26.49 5.82
C LEU A 128 0.86 25.16 5.25
N SER A 129 1.30 24.00 5.78
CA SER A 129 0.84 22.69 5.30
C SER A 129 -0.63 22.41 5.60
N LEU A 130 -1.21 23.06 6.61
CA LEU A 130 -2.66 22.99 6.87
C LEU A 130 -3.48 23.77 5.83
N ILE A 131 -2.90 24.82 5.26
CA ILE A 131 -3.57 25.69 4.27
C ILE A 131 -3.30 25.20 2.85
N THR A 132 -2.09 24.69 2.56
CA THR A 132 -1.68 24.25 1.23
C THR A 132 -1.92 22.76 0.97
N GLY A 133 -2.22 21.96 2.01
CA GLY A 133 -2.48 20.53 1.88
C GLY A 133 -1.27 19.68 1.46
N GLU A 134 -0.07 20.27 1.42
CA GLU A 134 1.15 19.53 1.07
C GLU A 134 1.65 18.71 2.27
N GLU A 135 1.71 17.39 2.10
CA GLU A 135 2.35 16.49 3.05
C GLU A 135 3.86 16.73 3.09
N THR A 136 4.40 16.88 4.29
CA THR A 136 5.85 17.04 4.49
C THR A 136 6.57 15.78 4.02
N LYS A 137 7.40 15.90 2.97
CA LYS A 137 8.15 14.76 2.44
C LYS A 137 9.23 14.31 3.41
N ILE A 138 9.44 13.00 3.50
CA ILE A 138 10.48 12.38 4.34
C ILE A 138 11.89 12.89 3.98
N SER A 139 12.11 13.32 2.73
CA SER A 139 13.35 13.94 2.26
C SER A 139 13.71 15.26 2.95
N ASP A 140 12.72 15.96 3.50
CA ASP A 140 12.91 17.29 4.09
C ASP A 140 13.24 17.22 5.59
N ILE A 141 13.26 15.99 6.13
CA ILE A 141 13.66 15.71 7.49
C ILE A 141 15.19 15.79 7.54
N LYS A 142 15.71 16.98 7.86
CA LYS A 142 17.09 17.13 8.33
C LYS A 142 17.23 16.32 9.62
N LEU A 143 17.78 15.12 9.52
CA LEU A 143 18.28 14.36 10.67
C LEU A 143 19.39 15.22 11.29
N ASP A 144 19.12 15.78 12.47
CA ASP A 144 20.12 16.52 13.22
C ASP A 144 21.08 15.52 13.86
N TYR A 145 22.12 15.15 13.12
CA TYR A 145 23.16 14.21 13.55
C TYR A 145 23.96 14.68 14.77
N ARG A 146 23.72 15.91 15.27
CA ARG A 146 24.42 16.49 16.43
C ARG A 146 23.97 15.95 17.79
N MET A 147 22.92 15.12 17.86
CA MET A 147 22.43 14.53 19.12
C MET A 147 22.93 13.09 19.39
N VAL A 148 23.81 12.52 18.55
CA VAL A 148 24.17 11.09 18.64
C VAL A 148 25.67 10.83 18.87
N LEU A 149 26.45 11.82 19.29
CA LEU A 149 27.84 11.60 19.70
C LEU A 149 28.14 12.30 21.04
N PRO A 150 28.61 11.58 22.07
CA PRO A 150 29.63 12.14 22.95
C PRO A 150 30.96 12.30 22.21
#